data_AF-A0A3M2DYN5-F1
#
_entry.id   AF-A0A3M2DYN5-F1
#
_cell.length_a   1.000
_cell.length_b   1.000
_cell.length_c   1.000
_cell.angle_alpha   90.00
_cell.angle_beta   90.00
_cell.angle_gamma   90.00
#
_symmetry.space_group_name_H-M   'P 1'
#
loop_
_entity.id
_entity.type
_entity.pdbx_description
1 polymer ?
#
loop_
_entity_poly.entity_id
_entity_poly.type
_entity_poly.pdbx_seq_one_letter_code
_entity_poly.pdbx_strand_id
1 'polypeptide(L)'
;MELILIVVGIIAIFFLYFAFGAIIKFIVGWFPSIFGIVIGVVIGFLGGWTGAVAALFIITLSIVLTDSWHNSPLYLRIEKYIDKKFYFGD
;
A
#
# COMPACT_ATOMS: atom_id res chain seq x y z
N MET A 1 -7.62 0.94 -39.14
CA MET A 1 -7.90 0.35 -37.81
C MET A 1 -6.63 0.09 -37.02
N GLU A 2 -5.58 -0.46 -37.63
CA GLU A 2 -4.30 -0.78 -36.94
C GLU A 2 -3.62 0.43 -36.31
N LEU A 3 -3.54 1.56 -37.02
CA LEU A 3 -2.94 2.79 -36.49
C LEU A 3 -3.68 3.31 -35.23
N ILE A 4 -5.01 3.20 -35.22
CA ILE A 4 -5.85 3.63 -34.08
C ILE A 4 -5.59 2.72 -32.87
N LEU A 5 -5.49 1.41 -33.09
CA LEU A 5 -5.17 0.46 -32.03
C LEU A 5 -3.78 0.70 -31.42
N ILE A 6 -2.79 1.03 -32.26
CA ILE A 6 -1.44 1.37 -31.79
C ILE A 6 -1.48 2.63 -30.91
N VAL A 7 -2.17 3.69 -31.36
CA VAL A 7 -2.31 4.93 -30.59
C VAL A 7 -3.00 4.68 -29.25
N VAL A 8 -4.11 3.93 -29.25
CA VAL A 8 -4.82 3.55 -28.01
C VAL A 8 -3.93 2.72 -27.09
N GLY A 9 -3.16 1.78 -27.64
CA GLY A 9 -2.22 0.96 -26.86
C GLY A 9 -1.14 1.80 -26.17
N ILE A 10 -0.57 2.78 -26.88
CA ILE A 10 0.42 3.72 -26.31
C ILE A 10 -0.21 4.50 -25.16
N ILE A 11 -1.40 5.09 -25.38
CA ILE A 11 -2.14 5.83 -24.35
C ILE A 11 -2.41 4.93 -23.12
N ALA A 12 -2.86 3.69 -23.34
CA ALA A 12 -3.13 2.75 -22.26
C ALA A 12 -1.88 2.43 -21.43
N ILE A 13 -0.72 2.28 -22.07
CA ILE A 13 0.56 2.06 -21.37
C ILE A 13 0.91 3.24 -20.48
N PHE A 14 0.69 4.48 -20.93
CA PHE A 14 0.87 5.65 -20.08
C PHE A 14 -0.01 5.59 -18.84
N PHE A 15 -1.30 5.29 -18.99
CA PHE A 15 -2.21 5.14 -17.84
C PHE A 15 -1.79 4.01 -16.89
N LEU A 16 -1.40 2.86 -17.43
CA LEU A 16 -0.91 1.74 -16.63
C LEU A 16 0.35 2.09 -15.84
N TYR A 17 1.24 2.90 -16.41
CA TYR A 17 2.43 3.38 -15.72
C TYR A 17 2.07 4.20 -14.47
N PHE A 18 1.16 5.16 -14.59
CA PHE A 18 0.69 5.95 -13.43
C PHE A 18 -0.08 5.08 -12.43
N ALA A 19 -0.96 4.20 -12.91
CA ALA A 19 -1.70 3.27 -12.04
C ALA A 19 -0.75 2.40 -11.21
N PHE A 20 0.34 1.92 -11.82
CA PHE A 20 1.36 1.14 -11.13
C PHE A 20 2.06 1.94 -10.02
N GLY A 21 2.41 3.20 -10.27
CA GLY A 21 2.96 4.08 -9.24
C GLY A 21 2.02 4.28 -8.05
N ALA A 22 0.72 4.47 -8.32
CA ALA A 22 -0.28 4.63 -7.29
C ALA A 22 -0.45 3.36 -6.45
N ILE A 23 -0.42 2.18 -7.10
CA ILE A 23 -0.45 0.88 -6.41
C ILE A 23 0.76 0.72 -5.50
N ILE A 24 1.97 1.06 -5.96
CA ILE A 24 3.18 0.97 -5.11
C ILE A 24 3.04 1.92 -3.91
N LYS A 25 2.62 3.17 -4.14
CA LYS A 25 2.40 4.15 -3.07
C LYS A 25 1.41 3.63 -2.03
N PHE A 26 0.31 3.03 -2.49
CA PHE A 26 -0.69 2.40 -1.63
C PHE A 26 -0.11 1.24 -0.81
N ILE A 27 0.60 0.31 -1.45
CA ILE A 27 1.20 -0.85 -0.76
C ILE A 27 2.19 -0.40 0.30
N VAL A 28 3.04 0.59 -0.01
CA VAL A 28 4.05 1.10 0.92
C VAL A 28 3.41 1.85 2.08
N GLY A 29 2.43 2.72 1.83
CA GLY A 29 1.77 3.50 2.89
C GLY A 29 1.00 2.62 3.88
N TRP A 30 0.33 1.58 3.37
CA TRP A 30 -0.51 0.71 4.19
C TRP A 30 0.22 -0.54 4.70
N PHE A 31 1.53 -0.65 4.46
CA PHE A 31 2.32 -1.82 4.80
C PHE A 31 2.13 -2.29 6.26
N PRO A 32 2.26 -1.43 7.30
CA PRO A 32 2.13 -1.89 8.68
C PRO A 32 0.71 -2.40 9.00
N SER A 33 -0.32 -1.74 8.49
CA SER A 33 -1.72 -2.17 8.66
C SER A 33 -2.02 -3.49 7.97
N ILE A 34 -1.56 -3.68 6.73
CA ILE A 34 -1.76 -4.95 6.00
C ILE A 34 -1.13 -6.10 6.79
N PHE A 35 0.12 -5.94 7.23
CA PHE A 35 0.79 -6.97 8.03
C PHE A 35 0.09 -7.22 9.36
N GLY A 36 -0.31 -6.17 10.08
CA GLY A 36 -1.02 -6.31 11.34
C GLY A 36 -2.38 -6.96 11.21
N ILE A 37 -3.13 -6.69 10.14
CA ILE A 37 -4.40 -7.36 9.84
C ILE A 37 -4.16 -8.84 9.57
N VAL A 38 -3.21 -9.18 8.71
CA VAL A 38 -2.90 -10.59 8.39
C VAL A 38 -2.49 -11.34 9.66
N ILE A 39 -1.56 -10.80 10.44
CA ILE A 39 -1.09 -11.41 11.69
C ILE A 39 -2.22 -11.52 12.71
N GLY A 40 -2.99 -10.44 12.90
CA GLY A 40 -4.12 -10.40 13.82
C GLY A 40 -5.19 -11.44 13.46
N VAL A 41 -5.56 -11.55 12.18
CA VAL A 41 -6.51 -12.55 11.70
C VAL A 41 -6.01 -13.98 11.96
N VAL A 42 -4.75 -14.27 11.64
CA VAL A 42 -4.15 -15.60 11.87
C VAL A 42 -4.17 -15.95 13.36
N ILE A 43 -3.75 -15.04 14.22
CA ILE A 43 -3.75 -15.25 15.68
C ILE A 43 -5.16 -15.38 16.23
N GLY A 44 -6.10 -14.59 15.73
CA GLY A 44 -7.51 -14.65 16.10
C GLY A 44 -8.14 -16.00 15.81
N PHE A 45 -7.88 -16.55 14.62
CA PHE A 45 -8.40 -17.87 14.23
C PHE A 45 -7.76 -19.02 15.01
N LEU A 46 -6.46 -18.96 15.30
CA LEU A 46 -5.73 -20.05 15.96
C LEU A 46 -5.90 -20.06 17.48
N GLY A 47 -6.13 -18.90 18.11
CA GLY A 47 -6.10 -18.76 19.57
C GLY A 47 -7.46 -18.77 20.27
N GLY A 48 -8.58 -18.95 19.57
CA GLY A 48 -9.92 -18.91 20.17
C GLY A 48 -10.21 -17.56 20.85
N TRP A 49 -10.79 -17.56 22.06
CA TRP A 49 -11.17 -16.32 22.77
C TRP A 49 -9.97 -15.44 23.15
N THR A 50 -8.87 -16.03 23.62
CA THR A 50 -7.64 -15.28 23.95
C THR A 50 -6.96 -14.77 22.68
N GLY A 51 -6.96 -15.57 21.61
CA GLY A 51 -6.51 -15.16 20.28
C GLY A 51 -7.30 -13.98 19.73
N ALA A 52 -8.63 -13.94 19.92
CA ALA A 52 -9.46 -12.83 19.47
C ALA A 52 -9.11 -11.51 20.16
N VAL A 53 -8.86 -11.54 21.48
CA VAL A 53 -8.42 -10.34 22.21
C VAL A 53 -7.03 -9.88 21.74
N ALA A 54 -6.10 -10.81 21.55
CA ALA A 54 -4.77 -10.50 21.01
C ALA A 54 -4.84 -9.93 19.58
N ALA A 55 -5.72 -10.47 18.74
CA ALA A 55 -5.96 -10.01 17.38
C ALA A 55 -6.44 -8.55 17.35
N LEU A 56 -7.40 -8.20 18.21
CA LEU A 56 -7.88 -6.81 18.34
C LEU A 56 -6.75 -5.87 18.75
N PHE A 57 -5.91 -6.28 19.70
CA PHE A 57 -4.76 -5.49 20.12
C PHE A 57 -3.76 -5.28 18.98
N ILE A 58 -3.42 -6.33 18.24
CA ILE A 58 -2.49 -6.27 17.10
C ILE A 58 -3.03 -5.38 15.98
N ILE A 59 -4.31 -5.50 15.64
CA ILE A 59 -4.94 -4.68 14.60
C ILE A 59 -4.99 -3.21 15.03
N THR A 60 -5.32 -2.95 16.29
CA THR A 60 -5.33 -1.57 16.82
C THR A 60 -3.92 -0.98 16.79
N LEU A 61 -2.91 -1.74 17.24
CA LEU A 61 -1.52 -1.32 17.22
C LEU A 61 -1.03 -1.06 15.78
N SER A 62 -1.44 -1.88 14.81
CA SER A 62 -1.03 -1.71 13.41
C SER A 62 -1.57 -0.43 12.79
N ILE A 63 -2.79 0.00 13.17
CA ILE A 63 -3.34 1.29 12.75
C ILE A 63 -2.49 2.45 13.29
N VAL A 64 -2.12 2.41 14.58
CA VAL A 64 -1.25 3.43 15.20
C VAL A 64 0.14 3.44 14.57
N LEU A 65 0.69 2.27 14.29
CA LEU A 65 1.98 2.14 13.60
C LEU A 65 1.91 2.66 12.17
N THR A 66 0.80 2.47 11.46
CA THR A 66 0.61 3.03 10.12
C THR A 66 0.56 4.56 10.15
N ASP A 67 -0.09 5.17 11.14
CA ASP A 67 -0.07 6.63 11.30
C ASP A 67 1.36 7.15 11.59
N SER A 68 2.08 6.46 12.47
CA SER A 68 3.49 6.79 12.75
C SER A 68 4.40 6.55 11.54
N TRP A 69 4.10 5.52 10.74
CA TRP A 69 4.84 5.15 9.54
C TRP A 69 4.78 6.25 8.49
N HIS A 70 3.60 6.83 8.25
CA HIS A 70 3.43 7.95 7.32
C HIS A 70 4.25 9.18 7.70
N ASN A 71 4.54 9.36 9.00
CA ASN A 71 5.37 10.46 9.50
C ASN A 71 6.88 10.11 9.56
N SER A 72 7.26 8.88 9.23
CA SER A 72 8.64 8.43 9.35
C SER A 72 9.53 8.99 8.23
N PRO A 73 10.80 9.32 8.52
CA PRO A 73 11.75 9.78 7.49
C PRO A 73 11.97 8.76 6.36
N LEU A 74 11.81 7.47 6.67
CA LEU A 74 11.94 6.39 5.70
C LEU A 74 10.77 6.41 4.71
N TYR A 75 9.54 6.45 5.20
CA TYR A 75 8.35 6.55 4.36
C TYR A 75 8.41 7.78 3.45
N LEU A 76 8.69 8.96 4.01
CA LEU A 76 8.76 10.21 3.23
C LEU A 76 9.83 10.15 2.13
N ARG A 77 10.96 9.47 2.38
CA ARG A 77 11.99 9.25 1.37
C ARG A 77 11.51 8.33 0.25
N ILE A 78 10.81 7.25 0.59
CA ILE A 78 10.24 6.31 -0.37
C ILE A 78 9.12 6.98 -1.18
N GLU A 79 8.23 7.70 -0.52
CA GLU A 79 7.16 8.46 -1.17
C GLU A 79 7.72 9.47 -2.18
N LYS A 80 8.70 10.28 -1.78
CA LYS A 80 9.36 11.24 -2.68
C LYS A 80 10.03 10.54 -3.88
N TYR A 81 10.58 9.36 -3.67
CA TYR A 81 11.18 8.57 -4.75
C TYR A 81 10.10 8.08 -5.73
N ILE A 82 8.97 7.57 -5.23
CA ILE A 82 7.83 7.13 -6.05
C ILE A 82 7.26 8.33 -6.82
N ASP A 83 7.01 9.45 -6.15
CA ASP A 83 6.43 10.64 -6.78
C ASP A 83 7.31 11.16 -7.92
N LYS A 84 8.64 11.19 -7.71
CA LYS A 84 9.61 11.55 -8.76
C LYS A 84 9.66 10.52 -9.89
N LYS A 85 9.59 9.22 -9.58
CA LYS A 85 9.69 8.16 -10.59
C LYS A 85 8.46 8.11 -11.48
N PHE A 86 7.27 8.30 -10.89
CA PHE A 86 5.99 8.21 -11.58
C PHE A 86 5.41 9.56 -11.99
N TYR A 87 6.16 10.65 -11.82
CA TYR A 87 5.75 12.01 -12.21
C TYR A 87 4.41 12.43 -11.57
N PHE A 88 4.25 12.15 -10.28
CA PHE A 88 3.06 12.57 -9.53
C PHE A 88 3.17 13.99 -8.94
N GLY A 89 4.38 14.52 -8.84
CA GLY A 89 4.67 15.77 -8.11
C GLY A 89 5.45 16.79 -8.94
N ASP A 90 5.09 16.96 -10.21
CA ASP A 90 5.38 18.20 -10.95
C ASP A 90 4.39 19.30 -10.53
#